data_AF-A0A820A6F0-F1
#
_entry.id   AF-A0A820A6F0-F1
#
_cell.length_a   1.000
_cell.length_b   1.000
_cell.length_c   1.000
_cell.angle_alpha   90.00
_cell.angle_beta   90.00
_cell.angle_gamma   90.00
#
_symmetry.space_group_name_H-M   'P 1'
#
loop_
_entity.id
_entity.type
_entity.pdbx_description
1 polymer ?
#
loop_
_entity_poly.entity_id
_entity_poly.type
_entity_poly.pdbx_seq_one_letter_code
_entity_poly.pdbx_strand_id
1 'polypeptide(L)'
;MDSTDFIASRASYFRKLDEIRQNGTLTFYQDKTWFNSGEEKRTIWIDKQGQGKMRTNQRKGLRLALSALINENGFHHQSIDLLKCDQEHSMDSMHFIHWIG
;
A
#
# COMPACT_ATOMS: atom_id res chain seq x y z
N MET A 1 -20.81 2.29 -8.09
CA MET A 1 -21.43 1.48 -7.03
C MET A 1 -20.94 0.06 -7.26
N ASP A 2 -20.34 -0.59 -6.26
CA ASP A 2 -19.81 -1.96 -6.42
C ASP A 2 -20.93 -2.92 -6.83
N SER A 3 -20.60 -3.98 -7.57
CA SER A 3 -21.60 -4.99 -7.92
C SER A 3 -22.12 -5.69 -6.65
N THR A 4 -23.37 -6.14 -6.70
CA THR A 4 -23.98 -6.93 -5.63
C THR A 4 -23.17 -8.17 -5.29
N ASP A 5 -22.52 -8.77 -6.29
CA ASP A 5 -21.67 -9.95 -6.13
C ASP A 5 -20.40 -9.63 -5.32
N PHE A 6 -19.77 -8.47 -5.56
CA PHE A 6 -18.63 -8.03 -4.75
C PHE A 6 -19.03 -7.76 -3.31
N ILE A 7 -20.22 -7.18 -3.08
CA ILE A 7 -20.74 -6.92 -1.74
C ILE A 7 -21.00 -8.25 -0.99
N ALA A 8 -21.66 -9.21 -1.65
CA ALA A 8 -21.94 -10.52 -1.08
C ALA A 8 -20.65 -11.32 -0.78
N SER A 9 -19.67 -11.25 -1.68
CA SER A 9 -18.35 -11.86 -1.50
C SER A 9 -17.62 -11.26 -0.29
N ARG A 10 -17.59 -9.93 -0.16
CA ARG A 10 -16.99 -9.25 1.00
C ARG A 10 -17.65 -9.63 2.32
N ALA A 11 -18.99 -9.68 2.35
CA ALA A 11 -19.73 -10.09 3.55
C ALA A 11 -19.39 -11.53 3.98
N SER A 12 -19.26 -12.43 3.01
CA SER A 12 -18.88 -13.83 3.25
C SER A 12 -17.45 -13.96 3.75
N TYR A 13 -16.53 -13.21 3.16
CA TYR A 13 -15.14 -13.12 3.60
C TYR A 13 -15.02 -12.64 5.05
N PHE A 14 -15.68 -11.53 5.42
CA PHE A 14 -15.59 -10.99 6.78
C PHE A 14 -16.17 -11.93 7.83
N ARG A 15 -17.30 -12.59 7.54
CA ARG A 15 -17.86 -13.61 8.44
C ARG A 15 -16.85 -14.73 8.71
N LYS A 16 -16.18 -15.21 7.67
CA LYS A 16 -15.18 -16.29 7.83
C LYS A 16 -13.94 -15.83 8.59
N LEU A 17 -13.50 -14.61 8.34
CA LEU A 17 -12.36 -14.02 9.04
C LEU A 17 -12.63 -13.88 10.54
N ASP A 18 -13.85 -13.53 10.94
CA ASP A 18 -14.24 -13.43 12.34
C ASP A 18 -14.23 -14.80 13.04
N GLU A 19 -14.72 -15.85 12.37
CA GLU A 19 -14.60 -17.24 12.89
C GLU A 19 -13.14 -17.64 13.12
N ILE A 20 -12.25 -17.33 12.18
CA ILE A 20 -10.82 -17.64 12.26
C ILE A 20 -10.16 -16.93 13.45
N ARG A 21 -10.48 -15.65 13.65
CA ARG A 21 -9.97 -14.85 14.77
C ARG A 21 -10.47 -15.37 16.12
N GLN A 22 -11.75 -15.76 16.20
CA GLN A 22 -12.32 -16.34 17.43
C GLN A 22 -11.65 -17.65 17.85
N ASN A 23 -11.13 -18.42 16.88
CA ASN A 23 -10.40 -19.65 17.14
C ASN A 23 -8.94 -19.42 17.58
N GLY A 24 -8.52 -18.17 17.80
CA GLY A 24 -7.14 -17.84 18.19
C GLY A 24 -6.12 -18.08 17.07
N THR A 25 -6.55 -18.17 15.82
CA THR A 25 -5.63 -18.31 14.68
C THR A 25 -4.93 -16.98 14.43
N LEU A 26 -3.60 -17.00 14.50
CA LEU A 26 -2.78 -15.83 14.20
C LEU A 26 -2.94 -15.45 12.73
N THR A 27 -3.37 -14.21 12.50
CA THR A 27 -3.61 -13.70 11.14
C THR A 27 -2.54 -12.69 10.78
N PHE A 28 -1.90 -12.87 9.63
CA PHE A 28 -0.97 -11.90 9.07
C PHE A 28 -1.60 -11.21 7.86
N TYR A 29 -1.34 -9.92 7.74
CA TYR A 29 -1.74 -9.07 6.62
C TYR A 29 -0.49 -8.68 5.86
N GLN A 30 -0.56 -8.79 4.53
CA GLN A 30 0.51 -8.41 3.64
C GLN A 30 -0.07 -7.56 2.51
N ASP A 31 0.54 -6.42 2.24
CA ASP A 31 0.14 -5.53 1.15
C ASP A 31 1.36 -4.82 0.56
N LYS A 32 1.23 -4.34 -0.68
CA LYS A 32 2.22 -3.48 -1.33
C LYS A 32 1.63 -2.09 -1.55
N THR A 33 2.37 -1.08 -1.12
CA THR A 33 2.03 0.32 -1.37
C THR A 33 3.13 1.05 -2.10
N TRP A 34 2.77 2.08 -2.86
CA TRP A 34 3.71 2.92 -3.60
C TRP A 34 3.89 4.25 -2.88
N PHE A 35 5.12 4.59 -2.54
CA PHE A 35 5.48 5.91 -2.05
C PHE A 35 6.06 6.74 -3.18
N ASN A 36 5.42 7.86 -3.52
CA ASN A 36 5.88 8.77 -4.55
C ASN A 36 6.64 9.94 -3.91
N SER A 37 7.95 10.05 -4.17
CA SER A 37 8.75 11.18 -3.68
C SER A 37 8.29 12.55 -4.20
N GLY A 38 7.47 12.58 -5.25
CA GLY A 38 6.82 13.79 -5.76
C GLY A 38 5.55 14.20 -5.03
N GLU A 39 4.96 13.33 -4.19
CA GLU A 39 3.73 13.62 -3.43
C GLU A 39 3.99 14.31 -2.09
N GLU A 40 5.24 14.37 -1.65
CA GLU A 40 5.60 15.05 -0.42
C GLU A 40 5.44 16.57 -0.61
N LYS A 41 4.35 17.13 -0.04
CA LYS A 41 4.09 18.58 -0.02
C LYS A 41 5.13 19.26 0.88
N ARG A 42 6.32 19.51 0.37
CA ARG A 42 7.40 20.09 1.17
C ARG A 42 7.20 21.56 1.52
N THR A 43 6.35 22.33 0.81
CA THR A 43 5.91 23.66 1.28
C THR A 43 4.79 24.29 0.44
N ILE A 44 3.82 24.90 1.12
CA ILE A 44 2.82 25.83 0.55
C ILE A 44 3.17 27.21 1.15
N TRP A 45 3.91 28.03 0.42
CA TRP A 45 4.06 29.44 0.82
C TRP A 45 3.08 30.26 -0.01
N ILE A 46 2.24 31.00 0.69
CA ILE A 46 1.48 32.12 0.16
C ILE A 46 2.27 33.34 0.64
N ASP A 47 2.75 34.17 -0.28
CA ASP A 47 3.41 35.41 0.11
C ASP A 47 2.43 36.42 0.71
N LYS A 48 2.95 37.52 1.25
CA LYS A 48 2.14 38.61 1.84
C LYS A 48 1.24 39.33 0.82
N GLN A 49 1.39 39.04 -0.48
CA GLN A 49 0.63 39.63 -1.59
C GLN A 49 -0.47 38.69 -2.10
N GLY A 50 -0.66 37.54 -1.44
CA GLY A 50 -1.68 36.55 -1.82
C GLY A 50 -1.28 35.72 -3.03
N GLN A 51 -0.05 35.83 -3.53
CA GLN A 51 0.45 34.97 -4.59
C GLN A 51 1.12 33.75 -3.96
N GLY A 52 0.54 32.58 -4.25
CA GLY A 52 1.09 31.28 -3.91
C GLY A 52 1.24 30.46 -5.18
N LYS A 53 2.36 29.74 -5.32
CA LYS A 53 2.53 28.79 -6.42
C LYS A 53 2.07 27.41 -5.97
N MET A 54 0.93 26.96 -6.47
CA MET A 54 0.57 25.55 -6.40
C MET A 54 1.54 24.79 -7.31
N ARG A 55 2.45 23.98 -6.75
CA ARG A 55 3.33 23.17 -7.58
C ARG A 55 2.52 21.98 -8.10
N THR A 56 2.34 21.91 -9.42
CA THR A 56 1.75 20.78 -10.11
C THR A 56 2.66 19.55 -9.98
N ASN A 57 2.07 18.37 -9.75
CA ASN A 57 2.76 17.07 -9.63
C ASN A 57 3.31 16.58 -10.99
N GLN A 58 4.10 17.40 -11.68
CA GLN A 58 4.68 17.07 -13.00
C GLN A 58 6.07 16.43 -12.92
N ARG A 59 6.65 16.26 -11.72
CA ARG A 59 7.94 15.54 -11.61
C ARG A 59 7.69 14.04 -11.64
N LYS A 60 8.34 13.35 -12.59
CA LYS A 60 8.62 11.91 -12.55
C LYS A 60 9.56 11.64 -11.37
N GLY A 61 9.02 11.61 -10.16
CA GLY A 61 9.78 11.28 -8.95
C GLY A 61 10.12 9.79 -8.92
N LEU A 62 11.17 9.42 -8.17
CA LEU A 62 11.41 8.04 -7.78
C LEU A 62 10.17 7.59 -6.98
N ARG A 63 9.51 6.51 -7.40
CA ARG A 63 8.56 5.82 -6.52
C ARG A 63 9.24 4.60 -5.93
N LEU A 64 8.93 4.36 -4.66
CA LEU A 64 9.43 3.25 -3.88
C LEU A 64 8.23 2.34 -3.62
N ALA A 65 8.34 1.05 -3.93
CA ALA A 65 7.40 0.08 -3.40
C ALA A 65 7.77 -0.22 -1.95
N LEU A 66 6.77 -0.45 -1.10
CA LEU A 66 6.94 -0.97 0.25
C LEU A 66 6.04 -2.19 0.40
N SER A 67 6.62 -3.27 0.94
CA SER A 67 5.92 -4.46 1.38
C SER A 67 5.98 -4.52 2.90
N ALA A 68 4.93 -5.01 3.55
CA ALA A 68 4.96 -5.22 5.00
C ALA A 68 4.14 -6.44 5.38
N LEU A 69 4.65 -7.23 6.32
CA LEU A 69 3.92 -8.31 6.99
C LEU A 69 3.58 -7.86 8.41
N ILE A 70 2.27 -7.75 8.70
CA ILE A 70 1.75 -7.13 9.92
C ILE A 70 0.73 -8.06 10.57
N ASN A 71 0.65 -8.09 11.89
CA ASN A 71 -0.50 -8.65 12.60
C ASN A 71 -0.96 -7.70 13.73
N GLU A 72 -1.83 -8.19 14.60
CA GLU A 72 -2.34 -7.45 15.78
C GLU A 72 -1.26 -6.95 16.76
N ASN A 73 -0.08 -7.59 16.77
CA ASN A 73 1.06 -7.23 17.62
C ASN A 73 2.07 -6.30 16.92
N GLY A 74 1.84 -5.94 15.66
CA GLY A 74 2.66 -4.98 14.90
C GLY A 74 3.37 -5.58 13.70
N PHE A 75 4.53 -5.00 13.35
CA PHE A 75 5.34 -5.43 12.21
C PHE A 75 6.13 -6.69 12.57
N HIS A 76 5.91 -7.78 11.84
CA HIS A 76 6.58 -9.06 12.09
C HIS A 76 7.85 -9.23 11.27
N HIS A 77 7.85 -8.70 10.06
CA HIS A 77 9.03 -8.67 9.21
C HIS A 77 9.08 -7.33 8.48
N GLN A 78 10.17 -6.59 8.67
CA GLN A 78 10.44 -5.38 7.89
C GLN A 78 11.09 -5.79 6.56
N SER A 79 10.34 -6.38 5.63
CA SER A 79 10.78 -6.45 4.24
C SER A 79 10.46 -5.12 3.56
N ILE A 80 11.26 -4.10 3.88
CA ILE A 80 11.28 -2.87 3.07
C ILE A 80 11.95 -3.23 1.73
N ASP A 81 11.18 -3.83 0.83
CA ASP A 81 11.62 -4.09 -0.53
C ASP A 81 11.61 -2.78 -1.31
N LEU A 82 12.70 -2.03 -1.24
CA LEU A 82 12.87 -0.78 -1.97
C LEU A 82 13.07 -1.06 -3.46
N LEU A 83 11.96 -1.22 -4.18
CA LEU A 83 11.97 -1.34 -5.63
C LEU A 83 12.05 0.05 -6.28
N LYS A 84 12.95 0.23 -7.24
CA LYS A 84 13.13 1.51 -7.94
C LYS A 84 12.27 1.55 -9.20
N CYS A 85 11.42 2.57 -9.33
CA CYS A 85 10.52 2.69 -10.48
C CYS A 85 11.14 2.86 -11.87
N ASP A 86 12.47 3.00 -11.98
CA ASP A 86 13.15 3.01 -13.28
C ASP A 86 13.36 1.60 -13.85
N GLN A 87 13.04 0.56 -13.08
CA GLN A 87 13.07 -0.84 -13.49
C GLN A 87 11.65 -1.40 -13.60
N GLU A 88 11.45 -2.29 -14.57
CA GLU A 88 10.19 -3.01 -14.73
C GLU A 88 10.05 -4.01 -13.57
N HIS A 89 9.19 -3.66 -12.62
CA HIS A 89 8.87 -4.50 -11.46
C HIS A 89 7.42 -4.99 -11.54
N SER A 90 7.03 -5.54 -12.70
CA SER A 90 5.73 -6.19 -12.79
C SER A 90 5.72 -7.43 -11.90
N MET A 91 4.68 -7.58 -11.09
CA MET A 91 4.55 -8.76 -10.25
C MET A 91 3.88 -9.86 -11.06
N ASP A 92 4.69 -10.75 -11.60
CA ASP A 92 4.21 -12.02 -12.13
C ASP A 92 4.10 -13.07 -11.00
N SER A 93 3.52 -14.22 -11.34
CA SER A 93 3.30 -15.31 -10.38
C SER A 93 4.60 -15.84 -9.76
N MET A 94 5.73 -15.78 -10.48
CA MET A 94 7.03 -16.24 -9.97
C MET A 94 7.60 -15.25 -8.94
N HIS A 95 7.54 -13.96 -9.24
CA HIS A 95 7.93 -12.90 -8.30
C HIS A 95 7.05 -12.89 -7.06
N PHE A 96 5.76 -13.23 -7.18
CA PHE A 96 4.88 -13.40 -6.04
C PHE A 96 5.30 -14.57 -5.14
N ILE A 97 5.64 -15.73 -5.71
CA ILE A 97 6.11 -16.90 -4.95
C ILE A 97 7.41 -16.58 -4.19
N HIS A 98 8.36 -15.92 -4.86
CA HIS A 98 9.60 -15.45 -4.23
C HIS A 98 9.36 -14.39 -3.13
N TRP A 99 8.23 -13.69 -3.18
CA TRP A 99 7.89 -12.64 -2.22
C TRP A 99 7.17 -13.16 -0.97
N ILE A 100 6.51 -14.32 -1.05
CA ILE A 100 5.78 -14.93 0.07
C ILE A 100 6.56 -16.02 0.81
N GLY A 101 7.67 -16.52 0.23
CA GLY A 101 8.50 -17.61 0.76
C GLY A 101 9.82 -17.11 1.34
#